data_AF-A0A960QDR2-F1
#
_entry.id   AF-A0A960QDR2-F1
#
_cell.length_a   1.000
_cell.length_b   1.000
_cell.length_c   1.000
_cell.angle_alpha   90.00
_cell.angle_beta   90.00
_cell.angle_gamma   90.00
#
_symmetry.space_group_name_H-M   'P 1'
#
loop_
_entity.id
_entity.type
_entity.pdbx_description
1 polymer ?
#
loop_
_entity_poly.entity_id
_entity_poly.type
_entity_poly.pdbx_seq_one_letter_code
_entity_poly.pdbx_strand_id
1 'polypeptide(L)'
;MKNPKYITRLKQVTELSEEQKDELRGVTDKFVFRSNDYYQQLINWDDPDDPIKQLIMPNIREMDDWGKLDASGEHTFTKVPGLEHKYPSTALLLCSDVCAGYCRYCFRKRLFMNENEEVVKDVRPGIEYIKQHPEISNVLLTGGDPLILATLRLEEIFEQLFAIPHVRIVRIGSKLPAFNPNRILTDPKLTDLLGRYRTMHRQVYIMAHFDHPRELTDIAIDGLRAMLDAGAKVVNQNPIIRGVNDSVDTLTELWDTLSYNGVPPYYIFQCRPTLGNAPYTTPIERNLAMVEAARKKSSGLAKRVRFVMSHHSGKIEVVAMTEKLIIFRYHSAASPDNEGRVMIFERNPEAAWLEDYTELVDTHVVADEACADLAA
;
A
#
# COMPACT_ATOMS: atom_id res chain seq x y z
N MET A 1 -17.62 14.16 -16.60
CA MET A 1 -17.45 12.69 -16.58
C MET A 1 -18.30 12.10 -15.46
N LYS A 2 -18.84 10.90 -15.59
CA LYS A 2 -19.77 10.30 -14.62
C LYS A 2 -19.00 9.39 -13.65
N ASN A 3 -19.39 9.37 -12.38
CA ASN A 3 -18.86 8.38 -11.43
C ASN A 3 -19.16 6.95 -11.91
N PRO A 4 -18.23 6.00 -11.74
CA PRO A 4 -18.38 4.65 -12.24
C PRO A 4 -19.47 3.88 -11.48
N LYS A 5 -20.11 2.94 -12.17
CA LYS A 5 -21.10 2.04 -11.57
C LYS A 5 -20.38 0.88 -10.88
N TYR A 6 -20.62 0.72 -9.59
CA TYR A 6 -20.02 -0.37 -8.81
C TYR A 6 -20.62 -1.74 -9.16
N ILE A 7 -19.74 -2.73 -9.19
CA ILE A 7 -20.02 -4.15 -9.43
C ILE A 7 -19.60 -4.89 -8.16
N THR A 8 -20.55 -5.49 -7.47
CA THR A 8 -20.31 -6.14 -6.16
C THR A 8 -20.62 -7.62 -6.16
N ARG A 9 -21.12 -8.16 -7.28
CA ARG A 9 -21.47 -9.57 -7.45
C ARG A 9 -21.02 -10.04 -8.82
N LEU A 10 -20.50 -11.26 -8.89
CA LEU A 10 -19.99 -11.85 -10.15
C LEU A 10 -21.07 -11.95 -11.24
N LYS A 11 -22.34 -12.12 -10.87
CA LYS A 11 -23.46 -12.08 -11.83
C LYS A 11 -23.60 -10.77 -12.61
N GLN A 12 -22.96 -9.69 -12.15
CA GLN A 12 -22.94 -8.39 -12.83
C GLN A 12 -21.78 -8.27 -13.83
N VAL A 13 -20.86 -9.23 -13.86
CA VAL A 13 -19.74 -9.30 -14.81
C VAL A 13 -20.20 -10.12 -16.00
N THR A 14 -20.37 -9.46 -17.14
CA THR A 14 -20.99 -10.05 -18.34
C THR A 14 -20.05 -10.97 -19.11
N GLU A 15 -18.75 -10.78 -18.92
CA GLU A 15 -17.68 -11.46 -19.62
C GLU A 15 -17.37 -12.85 -19.03
N LEU A 16 -17.90 -13.17 -17.84
CA LEU A 16 -17.78 -14.49 -17.24
C LEU A 16 -18.95 -15.40 -17.61
N SER A 17 -18.67 -16.65 -17.94
CA SER A 17 -19.68 -17.70 -18.10
C SER A 17 -20.34 -18.02 -16.75
N GLU A 18 -21.52 -18.65 -16.79
CA GLU A 18 -22.19 -19.11 -15.55
C GLU A 18 -21.36 -20.16 -14.80
N GLU A 19 -20.64 -21.03 -15.52
CA GLU A 19 -19.70 -22.00 -14.93
C GLU A 19 -18.56 -21.30 -14.17
N GLN A 20 -17.94 -20.28 -14.77
CA GLN A 20 -16.88 -19.49 -14.11
C GLN A 20 -17.42 -18.75 -12.87
N LYS A 21 -18.64 -18.21 -12.96
CA LYS A 21 -19.30 -17.54 -11.83
C LYS A 21 -19.57 -18.52 -10.68
N ASP A 22 -19.95 -19.74 -11.00
CA ASP A 22 -20.21 -20.80 -10.01
C ASP A 22 -18.92 -21.30 -9.36
N GLU A 23 -17.86 -21.52 -10.13
CA GLU A 23 -16.53 -21.90 -9.62
C GLU A 23 -15.98 -20.86 -8.64
N LEU A 24 -16.11 -19.57 -8.97
CA LEU A 24 -15.59 -18.48 -8.16
C LEU A 24 -16.48 -18.13 -6.95
N ARG A 25 -17.67 -18.71 -6.84
CA ARG A 25 -18.63 -18.39 -5.77
C ARG A 25 -18.03 -18.64 -4.39
N GLY A 26 -17.39 -19.79 -4.19
CA GLY A 26 -16.75 -20.15 -2.92
C GLY A 26 -15.63 -19.19 -2.53
N VAL A 27 -14.93 -18.60 -3.51
CA VAL A 27 -13.94 -17.54 -3.26
C VAL A 27 -14.62 -16.27 -2.78
N THR A 28 -15.73 -15.87 -3.41
CA THR A 28 -16.44 -14.62 -3.06
C THR A 28 -17.22 -14.70 -1.77
N ASP A 29 -17.59 -15.90 -1.32
CA ASP A 29 -18.20 -16.14 -0.01
C ASP A 29 -17.18 -15.90 1.12
N LYS A 30 -15.89 -16.19 0.87
CA LYS A 30 -14.79 -15.97 1.83
C LYS A 30 -14.17 -14.58 1.69
N PHE A 31 -13.87 -14.15 0.47
CA PHE A 31 -13.19 -12.89 0.15
C PHE A 31 -14.05 -12.04 -0.77
N VAL A 32 -14.70 -11.04 -0.17
CA VAL A 32 -15.67 -10.17 -0.85
C VAL A 32 -15.13 -9.64 -2.18
N PHE A 33 -15.99 -9.65 -3.19
CA PHE A 33 -15.72 -9.08 -4.51
C PHE A 33 -16.29 -7.67 -4.63
N ARG A 34 -15.48 -6.76 -5.15
CA ARG A 34 -15.92 -5.40 -5.51
C ARG A 34 -15.03 -4.85 -6.62
N SER A 35 -15.66 -4.27 -7.62
CA SER A 35 -15.03 -3.53 -8.70
C SER A 35 -15.98 -2.43 -9.20
N ASN A 36 -15.68 -1.82 -10.34
CA ASN A 36 -16.53 -0.85 -11.00
C ASN A 36 -16.34 -0.90 -12.52
N ASP A 37 -17.32 -0.38 -13.27
CA ASP A 37 -17.33 -0.43 -14.74
C ASP A 37 -16.10 0.25 -15.39
N TYR A 38 -15.60 1.36 -14.85
CA TYR A 38 -14.36 1.99 -15.33
C TYR A 38 -13.17 1.04 -15.23
N TYR A 39 -12.96 0.40 -14.07
CA TYR A 39 -11.80 -0.47 -13.89
C TYR A 39 -11.94 -1.79 -14.66
N GLN A 40 -13.16 -2.31 -14.85
CA GLN A 40 -13.40 -3.50 -15.69
C GLN A 40 -13.08 -3.25 -17.18
N GLN A 41 -13.21 -2.01 -17.67
CA GLN A 41 -12.83 -1.65 -19.04
C GLN A 41 -11.32 -1.73 -19.29
N LEU A 42 -10.51 -1.71 -18.22
CA LEU A 42 -9.06 -1.86 -18.34
C LEU A 42 -8.64 -3.32 -18.53
N ILE A 43 -9.55 -4.28 -18.34
CA ILE A 43 -9.27 -5.72 -18.49
C ILE A 43 -9.31 -6.09 -19.97
N ASN A 44 -8.26 -6.77 -20.45
CA ASN A 44 -8.33 -7.49 -21.71
C ASN A 44 -8.92 -8.88 -21.45
N TRP A 45 -10.19 -9.08 -21.78
CA TRP A 45 -10.91 -10.33 -21.48
C TRP A 45 -10.49 -11.52 -22.34
N ASP A 46 -9.83 -11.25 -23.47
CA ASP A 46 -9.29 -12.28 -24.37
C ASP A 46 -7.95 -12.84 -23.85
N ASP A 47 -7.31 -12.15 -22.91
CA ASP A 47 -6.07 -12.59 -22.27
C ASP A 47 -6.39 -13.27 -20.92
N PRO A 48 -6.19 -14.60 -20.80
CA PRO A 48 -6.43 -15.31 -19.54
C PRO A 48 -5.50 -14.86 -18.42
N ASP A 49 -4.30 -14.38 -18.77
CA ASP A 49 -3.25 -13.92 -17.85
C ASP A 49 -3.25 -12.39 -17.69
N ASP A 50 -4.33 -11.70 -18.09
CA ASP A 50 -4.43 -10.24 -18.04
C ASP A 50 -4.07 -9.70 -16.63
N PRO A 51 -3.08 -8.81 -16.51
CA PRO A 51 -2.59 -8.35 -15.21
C PRO A 51 -3.66 -7.55 -14.44
N ILE A 52 -4.55 -6.83 -15.14
CA ILE A 52 -5.60 -6.05 -14.48
C ILE A 52 -6.70 -6.95 -13.95
N LYS A 53 -7.07 -7.99 -14.70
CA LYS A 53 -7.97 -9.07 -14.26
C LYS A 53 -7.44 -9.73 -13.00
N GLN A 54 -6.17 -10.10 -12.97
CA GLN A 54 -5.53 -10.74 -11.80
C GLN A 54 -5.58 -9.86 -10.53
N LEU A 55 -5.51 -8.52 -10.69
CA LEU A 55 -5.58 -7.59 -9.56
C LEU A 55 -6.97 -7.52 -8.90
N ILE A 56 -8.06 -7.76 -9.65
CA ILE A 56 -9.43 -7.41 -9.22
C ILE A 56 -10.45 -8.56 -9.27
N MET A 57 -10.25 -9.55 -10.14
CA MET A 57 -11.15 -10.68 -10.31
C MET A 57 -10.76 -11.85 -9.42
N PRO A 58 -11.71 -12.50 -8.71
CA PRO A 58 -11.40 -13.62 -7.84
C PRO A 58 -10.68 -14.76 -8.55
N ASN A 59 -9.82 -15.46 -7.83
CA ASN A 59 -9.08 -16.62 -8.30
C ASN A 59 -9.29 -17.80 -7.35
N ILE A 60 -9.57 -18.99 -7.89
CA ILE A 60 -9.82 -20.19 -7.07
C ILE A 60 -8.64 -20.54 -6.16
N ARG A 61 -7.41 -20.21 -6.58
CA ARG A 61 -6.18 -20.40 -5.80
C ARG A 61 -6.11 -19.53 -4.54
N GLU A 62 -6.98 -18.54 -4.39
CA GLU A 62 -7.11 -17.79 -3.13
C GLU A 62 -7.65 -18.67 -1.98
N MET A 63 -8.23 -19.84 -2.28
CA MET A 63 -8.74 -20.75 -1.25
C MET A 63 -7.64 -21.49 -0.48
N ASP A 64 -6.40 -21.42 -0.95
CA ASP A 64 -5.21 -21.88 -0.25
C ASP A 64 -5.12 -21.26 1.16
N ASP A 65 -4.66 -22.05 2.13
CA ASP A 65 -4.62 -21.69 3.56
C ASP A 65 -3.29 -21.06 4.00
N TRP A 66 -2.35 -20.83 3.08
CA TRP A 66 -1.10 -20.16 3.38
C TRP A 66 -1.30 -18.73 3.86
N GLY A 67 -0.59 -18.39 4.94
CA GLY A 67 -0.60 -17.07 5.54
C GLY A 67 -1.61 -16.90 6.68
N LYS A 68 -1.80 -15.65 7.11
CA LYS A 68 -2.69 -15.28 8.24
C LYS A 68 -3.55 -14.08 7.86
N LEU A 69 -4.72 -13.92 8.47
CA LEU A 69 -5.57 -12.75 8.20
C LEU A 69 -4.92 -11.42 8.65
N ASP A 70 -4.23 -11.43 9.79
CA ASP A 70 -3.41 -10.29 10.27
C ASP A 70 -1.91 -10.62 10.14
N ALA A 71 -1.42 -10.67 8.90
CA ALA A 71 -0.02 -11.00 8.59
C ALA A 71 0.99 -9.96 9.10
N SER A 72 0.56 -8.72 9.35
CA SER A 72 1.41 -7.64 9.85
C SER A 72 1.28 -7.41 11.36
N GLY A 73 0.45 -8.17 12.05
CA GLY A 73 0.20 -8.02 13.49
C GLY A 73 -0.35 -6.63 13.84
N GLU A 74 -1.15 -6.03 12.96
CA GLU A 74 -1.69 -4.68 13.10
C GLU A 74 -2.45 -4.52 14.42
N HIS A 75 -3.21 -5.56 14.83
CA HIS A 75 -3.94 -5.57 16.09
C HIS A 75 -3.05 -5.33 17.33
N THR A 76 -1.79 -5.77 17.28
CA THR A 76 -0.82 -5.60 18.39
C THR A 76 -0.49 -4.14 18.65
N PHE A 77 -0.67 -3.27 17.65
CA PHE A 77 -0.34 -1.85 17.71
C PHE A 77 -1.57 -0.95 17.81
N THR A 78 -2.78 -1.53 17.86
CA THR A 78 -4.01 -0.80 18.11
C THR A 78 -4.01 -0.23 19.53
N LYS A 79 -4.09 1.10 19.65
CA LYS A 79 -4.09 1.80 20.96
C LYS A 79 -5.49 2.20 21.39
N VAL A 80 -6.31 2.57 20.42
CA VAL A 80 -7.75 2.76 20.54
C VAL A 80 -8.38 2.23 19.25
N PRO A 81 -9.68 1.89 19.24
CA PRO A 81 -10.35 1.41 18.03
C PRO A 81 -10.08 2.32 16.83
N GLY A 82 -9.63 1.73 15.72
CA GLY A 82 -9.28 2.42 14.49
C GLY A 82 -8.00 3.26 14.50
N LEU A 83 -7.19 3.21 15.57
CA LEU A 83 -5.86 3.83 15.60
C LEU A 83 -4.76 2.83 15.93
N GLU A 84 -3.78 2.75 15.04
CA GLU A 84 -2.53 2.02 15.28
C GLU A 84 -1.39 3.01 15.53
N HIS A 85 -0.55 2.72 16.53
CA HIS A 85 0.67 3.47 16.81
C HIS A 85 1.84 2.50 17.01
N LYS A 86 2.50 2.18 15.89
CA LYS A 86 3.63 1.24 15.83
C LYS A 86 5.00 1.94 15.84
N TYR A 87 5.11 3.11 15.21
CA TYR A 87 6.37 3.84 15.09
C TYR A 87 6.23 5.19 15.80
N PRO A 88 7.27 5.67 16.53
CA PRO A 88 7.15 6.84 17.40
C PRO A 88 6.55 8.09 16.73
N SER A 89 6.92 8.35 15.47
CA SER A 89 6.48 9.57 14.79
C SER A 89 5.19 9.42 13.99
N THR A 90 4.62 8.21 13.90
CA THR A 90 3.57 7.89 12.94
C THR A 90 2.40 7.12 13.55
N ALA A 91 1.21 7.74 13.50
CA ALA A 91 -0.05 7.06 13.74
C ALA A 91 -0.78 6.72 12.44
N LEU A 92 -1.52 5.63 12.43
CA LEU A 92 -2.45 5.25 11.36
C LEU A 92 -3.88 5.36 11.86
N LEU A 93 -4.77 5.95 11.05
CA LEU A 93 -6.20 6.02 11.30
C LEU A 93 -6.94 5.17 10.25
N LEU A 94 -7.57 4.09 10.70
CA LEU A 94 -8.44 3.24 9.90
C LEU A 94 -9.83 3.90 9.82
N CYS A 95 -10.02 4.75 8.81
CA CYS A 95 -11.18 5.65 8.69
C CYS A 95 -12.17 5.27 7.57
N SER A 96 -11.88 4.20 6.84
CA SER A 96 -12.72 3.69 5.75
C SER A 96 -12.74 2.17 5.76
N ASP A 97 -13.92 1.57 5.64
CA ASP A 97 -14.20 0.13 5.61
C ASP A 97 -14.52 -0.37 4.19
N VAL A 98 -14.31 0.49 3.19
CA VAL A 98 -14.65 0.19 1.80
C VAL A 98 -13.59 0.77 0.85
N CYS A 99 -13.42 0.11 -0.29
CA CYS A 99 -12.57 0.57 -1.39
C CYS A 99 -13.41 0.70 -2.67
N ALA A 100 -12.91 1.40 -3.68
CA ALA A 100 -13.57 1.42 -4.98
C ALA A 100 -13.44 0.11 -5.78
N GLY A 101 -12.46 -0.70 -5.40
CA GLY A 101 -12.29 -2.09 -5.82
C GLY A 101 -11.53 -2.85 -4.73
N TYR A 102 -11.77 -4.15 -4.60
CA TYR A 102 -11.05 -4.99 -3.65
C TYR A 102 -9.94 -5.74 -4.36
N CYS A 103 -8.71 -5.26 -4.16
CA CYS A 103 -7.50 -5.93 -4.63
C CYS A 103 -7.48 -7.37 -4.15
N ARG A 104 -7.27 -8.33 -5.04
CA ARG A 104 -7.25 -9.75 -4.66
C ARG A 104 -6.04 -10.15 -3.82
N TYR A 105 -4.98 -9.35 -3.86
CA TYR A 105 -3.79 -9.49 -3.01
C TYR A 105 -3.84 -8.63 -1.74
N CYS A 106 -5.00 -8.04 -1.39
CA CYS A 106 -5.11 -7.11 -0.27
C CYS A 106 -4.66 -7.76 1.05
N PHE A 107 -3.70 -7.15 1.73
CA PHE A 107 -3.23 -7.63 3.04
C PHE A 107 -4.21 -7.37 4.20
N ARG A 108 -5.25 -6.57 3.93
CA ARG A 108 -6.33 -6.21 4.84
C ARG A 108 -7.67 -6.82 4.40
N LYS A 109 -7.65 -7.98 3.73
CA LYS A 109 -8.88 -8.73 3.36
C LYS A 109 -9.86 -8.83 4.54
N ARG A 110 -9.35 -9.05 5.76
CA ARG A 110 -10.12 -9.13 7.00
C ARG A 110 -11.02 -7.92 7.29
N LEU A 111 -10.63 -6.71 6.85
CA LEU A 111 -11.43 -5.49 7.06
C LEU A 111 -12.76 -5.51 6.31
N PHE A 112 -12.85 -6.32 5.25
CA PHE A 112 -14.05 -6.44 4.42
C PHE A 112 -14.82 -7.73 4.69
N MET A 113 -14.34 -8.55 5.63
CA MET A 113 -15.06 -9.75 6.07
C MET A 113 -16.13 -9.34 7.09
N ASN A 114 -17.13 -10.20 7.28
CA ASN A 114 -18.23 -9.94 8.22
C ASN A 114 -17.68 -9.74 9.65
N GLU A 115 -18.37 -8.91 10.44
CA GLU A 115 -18.08 -8.70 11.89
C GLU A 115 -16.74 -8.00 12.19
N ASN A 116 -16.19 -7.22 11.26
CA ASN A 116 -14.98 -6.43 11.53
C ASN A 116 -15.27 -5.09 12.23
N GLU A 117 -14.63 -4.84 13.37
CA GLU A 117 -14.72 -3.59 14.15
C GLU A 117 -13.41 -2.79 14.18
N GLU A 118 -12.40 -3.19 13.40
CA GLU A 118 -11.09 -2.52 13.36
C GLU A 118 -11.18 -1.11 12.75
N VAL A 119 -12.05 -0.92 11.77
CA VAL A 119 -12.31 0.40 11.18
C VAL A 119 -13.36 1.14 11.98
N VAL A 120 -13.08 2.41 12.29
CA VAL A 120 -14.05 3.28 12.98
C VAL A 120 -14.53 4.39 12.06
N LYS A 121 -15.84 4.59 12.03
CA LYS A 121 -16.44 5.76 11.38
C LYS A 121 -16.15 7.01 12.18
N ASP A 122 -16.13 6.91 13.50
CA ASP A 122 -15.78 8.01 14.40
C ASP A 122 -14.29 7.96 14.79
N VAL A 123 -13.49 8.83 14.17
CA VAL A 123 -12.05 8.90 14.42
C VAL A 123 -11.68 9.77 15.63
N ARG A 124 -12.65 10.41 16.31
CA ARG A 124 -12.38 11.32 17.44
C ARG A 124 -11.53 10.67 18.55
N PRO A 125 -11.76 9.41 18.97
CA PRO A 125 -10.89 8.77 19.97
C PRO A 125 -9.44 8.66 19.51
N GLY A 126 -9.20 8.34 18.24
CA GLY A 126 -7.87 8.29 17.66
C GLY A 126 -7.20 9.66 17.57
N ILE A 127 -7.96 10.71 17.22
CA ILE A 127 -7.46 12.08 17.20
C ILE A 127 -7.08 12.55 18.62
N GLU A 128 -7.89 12.23 19.63
CA GLU A 128 -7.57 12.57 21.02
C GLU A 128 -6.31 11.82 21.50
N TYR A 129 -6.14 10.55 21.13
CA TYR A 129 -4.90 9.83 21.35
C TYR A 129 -3.71 10.58 20.70
N ILE A 130 -3.80 10.98 19.43
CA ILE A 130 -2.73 11.72 18.74
C ILE A 130 -2.39 13.03 19.45
N LYS A 131 -3.40 13.75 19.94
CA LYS A 131 -3.21 15.01 20.67
C LYS A 131 -2.40 14.83 21.96
N GLN A 132 -2.54 13.68 22.63
CA GLN A 132 -1.83 13.35 23.87
C GLN A 132 -0.40 12.82 23.65
N HIS A 133 -0.01 12.55 22.40
CA HIS A 133 1.28 11.92 22.04
C HIS A 133 2.08 12.87 21.12
N PRO A 134 2.84 13.83 21.70
CA PRO A 134 3.53 14.90 20.97
C PRO A 134 4.62 14.42 20.00
N GLU A 135 5.10 13.18 20.15
CA GLU A 135 6.04 12.53 19.24
C GLU A 135 5.44 12.29 17.84
N ILE A 136 4.11 12.20 17.72
CA ILE A 136 3.41 11.90 16.47
C ILE A 136 3.36 13.14 15.58
N SER A 137 4.28 13.23 14.64
CA SER A 137 4.32 14.33 13.67
C SER A 137 3.63 14.01 12.34
N ASN A 138 3.27 12.75 12.12
CA ASN A 138 2.78 12.24 10.85
C ASN A 138 1.58 11.29 11.05
N VAL A 139 0.45 11.57 10.42
CA VAL A 139 -0.77 10.76 10.53
C VAL A 139 -1.15 10.21 9.17
N LEU A 140 -1.29 8.88 9.06
CA LEU A 140 -1.72 8.21 7.83
C LEU A 140 -3.19 7.81 7.92
N LEU A 141 -4.03 8.44 7.11
CA LEU A 141 -5.40 7.98 6.87
C LEU A 141 -5.36 6.76 5.96
N THR A 142 -5.98 5.67 6.40
CA THR A 142 -6.01 4.37 5.71
C THR A 142 -7.21 3.54 6.18
N GLY A 143 -7.14 2.20 6.09
CA GLY A 143 -8.25 1.26 6.24
C GLY A 143 -8.43 0.50 4.93
N GLY A 144 -9.61 0.65 4.33
CA GLY A 144 -9.85 0.49 2.90
C GLY A 144 -9.23 1.65 2.11
N ASP A 145 -10.06 2.52 1.54
CA ASP A 145 -9.58 3.69 0.79
C ASP A 145 -10.21 4.99 1.34
N PRO A 146 -9.45 5.90 1.97
CA PRO A 146 -9.99 7.14 2.51
C PRO A 146 -10.54 8.09 1.45
N LEU A 147 -10.06 8.06 0.20
CA LEU A 147 -10.58 8.97 -0.83
C LEU A 147 -12.00 8.59 -1.31
N ILE A 148 -12.51 7.42 -0.92
CA ILE A 148 -13.92 7.05 -1.14
C ILE A 148 -14.87 7.83 -0.24
N LEU A 149 -14.36 8.38 0.87
CA LEU A 149 -15.15 9.20 1.77
C LEU A 149 -15.58 10.49 1.06
N ALA A 150 -16.75 10.99 1.48
CA ALA A 150 -17.18 12.32 1.07
C ALA A 150 -16.14 13.36 1.48
N THR A 151 -15.90 14.37 0.63
CA THR A 151 -14.89 15.42 0.89
C THR A 151 -15.13 16.12 2.23
N LEU A 152 -16.39 16.37 2.60
CA LEU A 152 -16.74 16.95 3.90
C LEU A 152 -16.20 16.10 5.07
N ARG A 153 -16.26 14.77 4.96
CA ARG A 153 -15.74 13.89 6.02
C ARG A 153 -14.22 13.97 6.11
N LEU A 154 -13.52 14.04 4.97
CA LEU A 154 -12.07 14.25 4.96
C LEU A 154 -11.69 15.62 5.53
N GLU A 155 -12.47 16.64 5.22
CA GLU A 155 -12.32 18.02 5.72
C GLU A 155 -12.43 18.06 7.25
N GLU A 156 -13.46 17.45 7.84
CA GLU A 156 -13.63 17.33 9.29
C GLU A 156 -12.43 16.64 9.97
N ILE A 157 -11.86 15.61 9.34
CA ILE A 157 -10.68 14.91 9.87
C ILE A 157 -9.44 15.80 9.78
N PHE A 158 -9.24 16.46 8.63
CA PHE A 158 -8.09 17.34 8.38
C PHE A 158 -8.08 18.53 9.33
N GLU A 159 -9.23 19.18 9.54
CA GLU A 159 -9.37 20.32 10.46
C GLU A 159 -8.93 19.94 11.87
N GLN A 160 -9.41 18.80 12.37
CA GLN A 160 -9.04 18.32 13.71
C GLN A 160 -7.56 17.93 13.80
N LEU A 161 -7.01 17.23 12.80
CA LEU A 161 -5.60 16.84 12.80
C LEU A 161 -4.66 18.03 12.69
N PHE A 162 -4.93 18.98 11.79
CA PHE A 162 -4.11 20.18 11.65
C PHE A 162 -4.39 21.23 12.72
N ALA A 163 -5.41 21.08 13.56
CA ALA A 163 -5.50 21.86 14.80
C ALA A 163 -4.44 21.45 15.83
N ILE A 164 -3.88 20.24 15.74
CA ILE A 164 -2.86 19.73 16.65
C ILE A 164 -1.49 20.32 16.27
N PRO A 165 -0.79 21.04 17.17
CA PRO A 165 0.45 21.77 16.83
C PRO A 165 1.59 20.89 16.31
N HIS A 166 1.75 19.69 16.87
CA HIS A 166 2.83 18.76 16.51
C HIS A 166 2.57 17.97 15.23
N VAL A 167 1.33 17.93 14.71
CA VAL A 167 1.01 17.26 13.44
C VAL A 167 1.49 18.12 12.26
N ARG A 168 2.46 17.58 11.53
CA ARG A 168 3.10 18.22 10.37
C ARG A 168 2.63 17.61 9.06
N ILE A 169 2.47 16.30 9.02
CA ILE A 169 2.13 15.58 7.79
C ILE A 169 0.83 14.82 8.00
N VAL A 170 -0.11 14.99 7.07
CA VAL A 170 -1.24 14.07 6.91
C VAL A 170 -1.05 13.35 5.58
N ARG A 171 -1.06 12.02 5.63
CA ARG A 171 -0.93 11.16 4.46
C ARG A 171 -2.24 10.46 4.21
N ILE A 172 -2.57 10.22 2.95
CA ILE A 172 -3.71 9.40 2.54
C ILE A 172 -3.18 8.22 1.72
N GLY A 173 -3.37 6.99 2.20
CA GLY A 173 -3.11 5.79 1.40
C GLY A 173 -4.31 5.46 0.53
N SER A 174 -4.17 5.56 -0.80
CA SER A 174 -5.32 5.41 -1.70
C SER A 174 -4.94 4.78 -3.03
N LYS A 175 -5.76 3.82 -3.47
CA LYS A 175 -5.74 3.26 -4.83
C LYS A 175 -6.81 3.92 -5.72
N LEU A 176 -7.60 4.82 -5.18
CA LEU A 176 -8.66 5.51 -5.92
C LEU A 176 -8.18 6.25 -7.17
N PRO A 177 -6.96 6.84 -7.24
CA PRO A 177 -6.45 7.37 -8.50
C PRO A 177 -6.37 6.33 -9.64
N ALA A 178 -6.18 5.04 -9.32
CA ALA A 178 -6.22 3.95 -10.28
C ALA A 178 -7.66 3.41 -10.47
N PHE A 179 -8.45 3.30 -9.40
CA PHE A 179 -9.79 2.69 -9.46
C PHE A 179 -10.92 3.61 -9.93
N ASN A 180 -10.82 4.91 -9.67
CA ASN A 180 -11.82 5.91 -10.03
C ASN A 180 -11.19 7.33 -10.05
N PRO A 181 -10.40 7.65 -11.09
CA PRO A 181 -9.79 8.99 -11.24
C PRO A 181 -10.82 10.13 -11.27
N ASN A 182 -12.05 9.85 -11.73
CA ASN A 182 -13.14 10.83 -11.77
C ASN A 182 -13.46 11.42 -10.39
N ARG A 183 -13.24 10.68 -9.30
CA ARG A 183 -13.39 11.22 -7.94
C ARG A 183 -12.62 12.51 -7.75
N ILE A 184 -11.45 12.61 -8.36
CA ILE A 184 -10.52 13.74 -8.22
C ILE A 184 -10.83 14.82 -9.24
N LEU A 185 -11.09 14.42 -10.49
CA LEU A 185 -11.35 15.35 -11.59
C LEU A 185 -12.71 16.06 -11.50
N THR A 186 -13.68 15.45 -10.82
CA THR A 186 -15.07 15.96 -10.78
C THR A 186 -15.47 16.54 -9.43
N ASP A 187 -14.60 16.49 -8.43
CA ASP A 187 -14.84 17.09 -7.12
C ASP A 187 -13.80 18.19 -6.81
N PRO A 188 -14.06 19.44 -7.22
CA PRO A 188 -13.14 20.55 -6.97
C PRO A 188 -12.97 20.86 -5.47
N LYS A 189 -13.89 20.44 -4.60
CA LYS A 189 -13.71 20.61 -3.15
C LYS A 189 -12.63 19.68 -2.62
N LEU A 190 -12.47 18.49 -3.23
CA LEU A 190 -11.40 17.58 -2.84
C LEU A 190 -10.03 18.20 -3.16
N THR A 191 -9.85 18.70 -4.39
CA THR A 191 -8.58 19.32 -4.78
C THR A 191 -8.28 20.57 -3.94
N ASP A 192 -9.28 21.42 -3.66
CA ASP A 192 -9.14 22.53 -2.71
C ASP A 192 -8.66 22.06 -1.33
N LEU A 193 -9.32 21.06 -0.75
CA LEU A 193 -8.96 20.51 0.56
C LEU A 193 -7.50 19.99 0.59
N LEU A 194 -7.07 19.30 -0.47
CA LEU A 194 -5.70 18.75 -0.56
C LEU A 194 -4.63 19.84 -0.57
N GLY A 195 -4.93 21.01 -1.14
CA GLY A 195 -4.02 22.16 -1.18
C GLY A 195 -4.07 23.07 0.05
N ARG A 196 -5.20 23.08 0.76
CA ARG A 196 -5.52 24.06 1.81
C ARG A 196 -4.51 24.14 2.95
N TYR A 197 -3.89 23.02 3.32
CA TYR A 197 -2.99 22.93 4.47
C TYR A 197 -1.50 23.03 4.10
N ARG A 198 -1.19 23.38 2.85
CA ARG A 198 0.18 23.60 2.40
C ARG A 198 0.77 24.85 3.04
N THR A 199 1.68 24.65 3.99
CA THR A 199 2.42 25.74 4.65
C THR A 199 3.91 25.38 4.75
N MET A 200 4.72 26.24 5.35
CA MET A 200 6.14 25.94 5.60
C MET A 200 6.35 24.68 6.46
N HIS A 201 5.41 24.35 7.32
CA HIS A 201 5.54 23.25 8.30
C HIS A 201 4.51 22.15 8.14
N ARG A 202 3.60 22.27 7.16
CA ARG A 202 2.50 21.32 6.96
C ARG A 202 2.35 20.93 5.50
N GLN A 203 2.10 19.65 5.30
CA GLN A 203 1.98 19.07 3.96
C GLN A 203 1.01 17.89 3.95
N VAL A 204 0.25 17.79 2.86
CA VAL A 204 -0.58 16.62 2.56
C VAL A 204 0.17 15.73 1.57
N TYR A 205 0.26 14.44 1.87
CA TYR A 205 0.82 13.44 0.94
C TYR A 205 -0.24 12.44 0.52
N ILE A 206 -0.26 12.10 -0.75
CA ILE A 206 -1.01 10.98 -1.30
C ILE A 206 -0.03 9.85 -1.54
N MET A 207 -0.25 8.73 -0.84
CA MET A 207 0.43 7.47 -1.08
C MET A 207 -0.43 6.70 -2.09
N ALA A 208 -0.23 7.01 -3.36
CA ALA A 208 -0.92 6.37 -4.48
C ALA A 208 -0.53 4.90 -4.58
N HIS A 209 -1.39 4.10 -5.22
CA HIS A 209 -1.18 2.66 -5.38
C HIS A 209 -1.50 2.22 -6.81
N PHE A 210 -0.52 2.31 -7.69
CA PHE A 210 -0.50 1.72 -9.03
C PHE A 210 0.43 0.51 -9.03
N ASP A 211 -0.08 -0.63 -9.48
CA ASP A 211 0.63 -1.90 -9.59
C ASP A 211 1.10 -2.17 -11.02
N HIS A 212 0.42 -1.64 -12.05
CA HIS A 212 0.73 -1.93 -13.45
C HIS A 212 0.64 -0.67 -14.35
N PRO A 213 1.49 -0.50 -15.39
CA PRO A 213 1.43 0.65 -16.30
C PRO A 213 0.05 0.90 -16.92
N ARG A 214 -0.70 -0.16 -17.23
CA ARG A 214 -2.08 -0.07 -17.77
C ARG A 214 -3.10 0.59 -16.84
N GLU A 215 -2.81 0.73 -15.55
CA GLU A 215 -3.64 1.54 -14.65
C GLU A 215 -3.40 3.05 -14.81
N LEU A 216 -2.27 3.45 -15.40
CA LEU A 216 -1.90 4.85 -15.69
C LEU A 216 -2.54 5.32 -17.00
N THR A 217 -3.85 5.23 -17.09
CA THR A 217 -4.62 5.81 -18.19
C THR A 217 -4.47 7.33 -18.23
N ASP A 218 -4.79 7.95 -19.36
CA ASP A 218 -4.76 9.42 -19.49
C ASP A 218 -5.55 10.11 -18.38
N ILE A 219 -6.74 9.59 -18.07
CA ILE A 219 -7.60 10.12 -17.01
C ILE A 219 -7.04 9.89 -15.60
N ALA A 220 -6.32 8.78 -15.37
CA ALA A 220 -5.61 8.55 -14.11
C ALA A 220 -4.44 9.51 -13.94
N ILE A 221 -3.67 9.75 -15.01
CA ILE A 221 -2.58 10.72 -15.06
C ILE A 221 -3.11 12.14 -14.82
N ASP A 222 -4.23 12.52 -15.45
CA ASP A 222 -4.87 13.81 -15.20
C ASP A 222 -5.29 13.95 -13.74
N GLY A 223 -5.82 12.89 -13.12
CA GLY A 223 -6.13 12.86 -11.69
C GLY A 223 -4.90 13.08 -10.80
N LEU A 224 -3.77 12.44 -11.13
CA LEU A 224 -2.50 12.63 -10.43
C LEU A 224 -1.99 14.07 -10.57
N ARG A 225 -2.04 14.64 -11.78
CA ARG A 225 -1.66 16.04 -12.05
C ARG A 225 -2.54 17.01 -11.27
N ALA A 226 -3.86 16.79 -11.25
CA ALA A 226 -4.77 17.63 -10.48
C ALA A 226 -4.45 17.64 -8.97
N MET A 227 -4.02 16.52 -8.39
CA MET A 227 -3.55 16.49 -7.00
C MET A 227 -2.25 17.26 -6.79
N LEU A 228 -1.29 17.12 -7.71
CA LEU A 228 -0.01 17.83 -7.66
C LEU A 228 -0.20 19.34 -7.81
N ASP A 229 -1.03 19.75 -8.76
CA ASP A 229 -1.35 21.15 -9.06
C ASP A 229 -2.09 21.82 -7.88
N ALA A 230 -2.95 21.07 -7.19
CA ALA A 230 -3.57 21.50 -5.95
C ALA A 230 -2.55 21.75 -4.83
N GLY A 231 -1.34 21.19 -4.93
CA GLY A 231 -0.24 21.41 -3.99
C GLY A 231 0.05 20.24 -3.06
N ALA A 232 -0.70 19.13 -3.16
CA ALA A 232 -0.35 17.90 -2.46
C ALA A 232 0.94 17.30 -3.02
N LYS A 233 1.61 16.47 -2.22
CA LYS A 233 2.69 15.61 -2.70
C LYS A 233 2.14 14.24 -3.00
N VAL A 234 2.57 13.66 -4.11
CA VAL A 234 2.10 12.33 -4.51
C VAL A 234 3.31 11.44 -4.70
N VAL A 235 3.26 10.24 -4.13
CA VAL A 235 4.24 9.18 -4.33
C VAL A 235 3.51 7.87 -4.55
N ASN A 236 4.11 6.93 -5.27
CA ASN A 236 3.52 5.61 -5.48
C ASN A 236 4.11 4.57 -4.53
N GLN A 237 3.26 3.71 -4.00
CA GLN A 237 3.68 2.50 -3.31
C GLN A 237 2.85 1.31 -3.80
N ASN A 238 3.49 0.16 -4.00
CA ASN A 238 2.80 -1.03 -4.50
C ASN A 238 3.56 -2.29 -4.09
N PRO A 239 2.90 -3.45 -3.92
CA PRO A 239 3.58 -4.72 -3.82
C PRO A 239 4.07 -5.24 -5.19
N ILE A 240 5.03 -6.17 -5.15
CA ILE A 240 5.30 -7.10 -6.25
C ILE A 240 4.27 -8.21 -6.20
N ILE A 241 3.59 -8.43 -7.32
CA ILE A 241 2.49 -9.36 -7.50
C ILE A 241 2.80 -10.28 -8.69
N ARG A 242 2.83 -11.58 -8.42
CA ARG A 242 3.02 -12.62 -9.45
C ARG A 242 2.01 -12.46 -10.58
N GLY A 243 2.49 -12.49 -11.82
CA GLY A 243 1.66 -12.40 -13.02
C GLY A 243 1.14 -11.00 -13.32
N VAL A 244 1.49 -10.00 -12.52
CA VAL A 244 1.08 -8.60 -12.75
C VAL A 244 2.29 -7.73 -13.04
N ASN A 245 3.17 -7.56 -12.05
CA ASN A 245 4.29 -6.63 -12.14
C ASN A 245 5.61 -7.26 -11.73
N ASP A 246 5.67 -8.59 -11.74
CA ASP A 246 6.86 -9.36 -11.44
C ASP A 246 7.76 -9.57 -12.68
N SER A 247 7.92 -8.50 -13.47
CA SER A 247 8.84 -8.42 -14.60
C SER A 247 9.66 -7.11 -14.55
N VAL A 248 10.90 -7.17 -15.04
CA VAL A 248 11.80 -6.01 -15.08
C VAL A 248 11.25 -4.89 -15.95
N ASP A 249 10.67 -5.23 -17.10
CA ASP A 249 10.20 -4.24 -18.07
C ASP A 249 8.92 -3.57 -17.56
N THR A 250 7.99 -4.32 -16.98
CA THR A 250 6.76 -3.78 -16.37
C THR A 250 7.08 -2.81 -15.24
N LEU A 251 8.01 -3.15 -14.34
CA LEU A 251 8.41 -2.23 -13.26
C LEU A 251 9.11 -0.99 -13.78
N THR A 252 9.99 -1.15 -14.78
CA THR A 252 10.69 -0.02 -15.40
C THR A 252 9.69 0.96 -16.00
N GLU A 253 8.75 0.46 -16.81
CA GLU A 253 7.70 1.28 -17.44
C GLU A 253 6.82 1.97 -16.40
N LEU A 254 6.40 1.24 -15.35
CA LEU A 254 5.58 1.79 -14.27
C LEU A 254 6.29 2.95 -13.56
N TRP A 255 7.52 2.72 -13.12
CA TRP A 255 8.27 3.69 -12.33
C TRP A 255 8.68 4.91 -13.16
N ASP A 256 9.07 4.72 -14.41
CA ASP A 256 9.42 5.82 -15.30
C ASP A 256 8.19 6.65 -15.64
N THR A 257 7.06 6.04 -16.00
CA THR A 257 5.82 6.76 -16.32
C THR A 257 5.34 7.58 -15.12
N LEU A 258 5.37 7.00 -13.92
CA LEU A 258 5.06 7.70 -12.68
C LEU A 258 6.02 8.87 -12.42
N SER A 259 7.33 8.64 -12.58
CA SER A 259 8.36 9.66 -12.36
C SER A 259 8.27 10.82 -13.34
N TYR A 260 7.99 10.56 -14.62
CA TYR A 260 7.79 11.58 -15.65
C TYR A 260 6.56 12.46 -15.37
N ASN A 261 5.59 11.94 -14.60
CA ASN A 261 4.40 12.67 -14.17
C ASN A 261 4.53 13.25 -12.75
N GLY A 262 5.75 13.34 -12.21
CA GLY A 262 5.99 13.97 -10.91
C GLY A 262 5.59 13.13 -9.69
N VAL A 263 5.35 11.84 -9.88
CA VAL A 263 4.95 10.89 -8.84
C VAL A 263 6.07 9.87 -8.63
N PRO A 264 7.15 10.19 -7.88
CA PRO A 264 8.24 9.25 -7.73
C PRO A 264 7.78 7.99 -6.97
N PRO A 265 8.36 6.81 -7.29
CA PRO A 265 8.11 5.60 -6.51
C PRO A 265 8.72 5.74 -5.12
N TYR A 266 8.01 5.25 -4.11
CA TYR A 266 8.40 5.32 -2.70
C TYR A 266 8.81 3.95 -2.16
N TYR A 267 7.85 3.04 -2.03
CA TYR A 267 8.09 1.68 -1.61
C TYR A 267 7.58 0.71 -2.67
N ILE A 268 8.38 -0.31 -2.94
CA ILE A 268 7.87 -1.54 -3.51
C ILE A 268 7.88 -2.61 -2.42
N PHE A 269 6.74 -3.27 -2.20
CA PHE A 269 6.57 -4.19 -1.08
C PHE A 269 6.73 -5.65 -1.52
N GLN A 270 7.37 -6.46 -0.68
CA GLN A 270 7.16 -7.91 -0.72
C GLN A 270 5.69 -8.20 -0.41
N CYS A 271 5.06 -9.09 -1.19
CA CYS A 271 3.69 -9.52 -0.91
C CYS A 271 3.63 -10.17 0.48
N ARG A 272 2.73 -9.69 1.33
CA ARG A 272 2.59 -10.20 2.69
C ARG A 272 1.98 -11.60 2.68
N PRO A 273 2.33 -12.47 3.65
CA PRO A 273 1.73 -13.78 3.83
C PRO A 273 0.33 -13.68 4.42
N THR A 274 -0.57 -13.01 3.70
CA THR A 274 -1.98 -12.89 4.06
C THR A 274 -2.75 -14.09 3.53
N LEU A 275 -3.73 -14.57 4.29
CA LEU A 275 -4.59 -15.67 3.85
C LEU A 275 -5.18 -15.41 2.46
N GLY A 276 -4.97 -16.34 1.54
CA GLY A 276 -5.36 -16.24 0.12
C GLY A 276 -4.40 -15.47 -0.78
N ASN A 277 -3.23 -15.04 -0.27
CA ASN A 277 -2.22 -14.34 -1.07
C ASN A 277 -1.11 -15.24 -1.67
N ALA A 278 -1.11 -16.54 -1.38
CA ALA A 278 -0.20 -17.51 -2.01
C ALA A 278 -0.07 -17.37 -3.54
N PRO A 279 -1.17 -17.26 -4.33
CA PRO A 279 -1.06 -17.13 -5.78
C PRO A 279 -0.32 -15.86 -6.23
N TYR A 280 -0.33 -14.80 -5.42
CA TYR A 280 0.24 -13.49 -5.75
C TYR A 280 1.68 -13.29 -5.27
N THR A 281 2.22 -14.22 -4.48
CA THR A 281 3.51 -14.05 -3.80
C THR A 281 4.65 -14.61 -4.63
N THR A 282 5.80 -13.93 -4.65
CA THR A 282 7.03 -14.40 -5.32
C THR A 282 8.21 -14.38 -4.33
N PRO A 283 9.27 -15.18 -4.52
CA PRO A 283 10.39 -15.22 -3.60
C PRO A 283 11.14 -13.88 -3.49
N ILE A 284 11.63 -13.58 -2.28
CA ILE A 284 12.31 -12.32 -1.93
C ILE A 284 13.56 -12.11 -2.79
N GLU A 285 14.38 -13.14 -2.98
CA GLU A 285 15.63 -13.03 -3.74
C GLU A 285 15.39 -12.74 -5.22
N ARG A 286 14.38 -13.39 -5.82
CA ARG A 286 13.93 -13.10 -7.19
C ARG A 286 13.46 -11.65 -7.29
N ASN A 287 12.68 -11.20 -6.32
CA ASN A 287 12.14 -9.85 -6.28
C ASN A 287 13.23 -8.80 -6.14
N LEU A 288 14.24 -9.03 -5.29
CA LEU A 288 15.40 -8.15 -5.17
C LEU A 288 16.18 -8.06 -6.48
N ALA A 289 16.49 -9.20 -7.11
CA ALA A 289 17.18 -9.23 -8.39
C ALA A 289 16.41 -8.47 -9.49
N MET A 290 15.10 -8.62 -9.52
CA MET A 290 14.22 -7.90 -10.43
C MET A 290 14.21 -6.39 -10.16
N VAL A 291 14.11 -5.98 -8.88
CA VAL A 291 14.14 -4.56 -8.49
C VAL A 291 15.46 -3.92 -8.89
N GLU A 292 16.60 -4.58 -8.67
CA GLU A 292 17.91 -4.08 -9.10
C GLU A 292 18.01 -3.96 -10.62
N ALA A 293 17.53 -4.95 -11.36
CA ALA A 293 17.50 -4.91 -12.82
C ALA A 293 16.61 -3.78 -13.35
N ALA A 294 15.44 -3.55 -12.75
CA ALA A 294 14.55 -2.46 -13.11
C ALA A 294 15.16 -1.10 -12.76
N ARG A 295 15.78 -0.95 -11.57
CA ARG A 295 16.53 0.26 -11.18
C ARG A 295 17.66 0.56 -12.16
N LYS A 296 18.35 -0.47 -12.68
CA LYS A 296 19.41 -0.28 -13.69
C LYS A 296 18.86 0.34 -14.97
N LYS A 297 17.68 -0.10 -15.44
CA LYS A 297 17.03 0.40 -16.67
C LYS A 297 16.30 1.73 -16.49
N SER A 298 15.76 2.00 -15.30
CA SER A 298 14.91 3.17 -15.04
C SER A 298 15.67 4.50 -15.03
N SER A 299 14.92 5.59 -15.19
CA SER A 299 15.37 6.97 -15.00
C SER A 299 15.82 7.26 -13.56
N GLY A 300 16.61 8.32 -13.36
CA GLY A 300 17.25 8.60 -12.06
C GLY A 300 16.28 8.76 -10.87
N LEU A 301 15.12 9.39 -11.06
CA LEU A 301 14.12 9.56 -9.99
C LEU A 301 13.45 8.25 -9.61
N ALA A 302 13.21 7.36 -10.57
CA ALA A 302 12.63 6.04 -10.35
C ALA A 302 13.52 5.16 -9.44
N LYS A 303 14.85 5.38 -9.44
CA LYS A 303 15.81 4.63 -8.60
C LYS A 303 15.67 4.89 -7.09
N ARG A 304 14.84 5.84 -6.66
CA ARG A 304 14.60 6.15 -5.24
C ARG A 304 13.74 5.10 -4.51
N VAL A 305 13.04 4.26 -5.26
CA VAL A 305 12.19 3.19 -4.71
C VAL A 305 12.98 2.35 -3.72
N ARG A 306 12.39 1.91 -2.61
CA ARG A 306 12.99 0.92 -1.69
C ARG A 306 12.20 -0.36 -1.71
N PHE A 307 12.89 -1.51 -1.82
CA PHE A 307 12.26 -2.82 -1.68
C PHE A 307 12.15 -3.18 -0.21
N VAL A 308 10.90 -3.27 0.29
CA VAL A 308 10.63 -3.34 1.72
C VAL A 308 9.59 -4.40 2.06
N MET A 309 9.63 -4.86 3.30
CA MET A 309 8.68 -5.76 3.93
C MET A 309 8.03 -5.01 5.08
N SER A 310 6.70 -5.09 5.18
CA SER A 310 5.96 -4.56 6.33
C SER A 310 5.72 -5.67 7.35
N HIS A 311 6.82 -6.10 7.98
CA HIS A 311 6.86 -7.16 8.96
C HIS A 311 6.25 -6.72 10.30
N HIS A 312 5.77 -7.65 11.14
CA HIS A 312 5.12 -7.30 12.40
C HIS A 312 6.07 -6.55 13.36
N SER A 313 7.37 -6.87 13.35
CA SER A 313 8.39 -6.17 14.15
C SER A 313 8.81 -4.80 13.60
N GLY A 314 8.51 -4.47 12.34
CA GLY A 314 8.97 -3.23 11.72
C GLY A 314 8.91 -3.22 10.19
N LYS A 315 9.34 -2.12 9.60
CA LYS A 315 9.54 -1.99 8.16
C LYS A 315 10.98 -2.33 7.84
N ILE A 316 11.16 -3.43 7.13
CA ILE A 316 12.46 -4.03 6.84
C ILE A 316 12.76 -3.82 5.37
N GLU A 317 13.88 -3.20 5.05
CA GLU A 317 14.40 -3.09 3.70
C GLU A 317 15.20 -4.35 3.35
N VAL A 318 14.97 -4.90 2.17
CA VAL A 318 15.84 -5.92 1.58
C VAL A 318 16.95 -5.15 0.85
N VAL A 319 18.11 -5.07 1.47
CA VAL A 319 19.15 -4.08 1.11
C VAL A 319 20.01 -4.57 -0.04
N ALA A 320 20.53 -5.78 0.07
CA ALA A 320 21.50 -6.32 -0.87
C ALA A 320 21.56 -7.85 -0.78
N MET A 321 22.13 -8.45 -1.81
CA MET A 321 22.38 -9.89 -1.90
C MET A 321 23.72 -10.13 -2.58
N THR A 322 24.51 -11.05 -2.04
CA THR A 322 25.75 -11.56 -2.62
C THR A 322 25.52 -12.97 -3.15
N GLU A 323 26.57 -13.68 -3.56
CA GLU A 323 26.43 -15.08 -3.96
C GLU A 323 25.92 -15.99 -2.84
N LYS A 324 26.26 -15.68 -1.57
CA LYS A 324 26.00 -16.56 -0.40
C LYS A 324 25.09 -15.95 0.65
N LEU A 325 24.98 -14.62 0.70
CA LEU A 325 24.33 -13.90 1.79
C LEU A 325 23.24 -12.97 1.26
N ILE A 326 22.21 -12.75 2.09
CA ILE A 326 21.22 -11.69 1.91
C ILE A 326 21.25 -10.76 3.12
N ILE A 327 21.04 -9.47 2.88
CA ILE A 327 21.15 -8.40 3.88
C ILE A 327 19.83 -7.67 3.98
N PHE A 328 19.30 -7.60 5.20
CA PHE A 328 18.11 -6.83 5.56
C PHE A 328 18.48 -5.71 6.53
N ARG A 329 17.67 -4.65 6.54
CA ARG A 329 17.81 -3.56 7.51
C ARG A 329 16.46 -3.04 7.97
N TYR A 330 16.29 -2.85 9.27
CA TYR A 330 15.14 -2.11 9.78
C TYR A 330 15.25 -0.64 9.37
N HIS A 331 14.39 -0.23 8.46
CA HIS A 331 14.21 1.18 8.12
C HIS A 331 13.36 1.90 9.17
N SER A 332 12.43 1.17 9.80
CA SER A 332 11.73 1.62 11.01
C SER A 332 11.36 0.38 11.83
N ALA A 333 11.46 0.44 13.15
CA ALA A 333 11.17 -0.70 14.01
C ALA A 333 10.10 -0.38 15.07
N ALA A 334 9.39 -1.42 15.50
CA ALA A 334 8.47 -1.32 16.63
C ALA A 334 9.21 -1.22 17.97
N SER A 335 10.38 -1.87 18.08
CA SER A 335 11.30 -1.69 19.19
C SER A 335 12.40 -0.71 18.79
N PRO A 336 12.66 0.36 19.58
CA PRO A 336 13.77 1.28 19.34
C PRO A 336 15.13 0.58 19.17
N ASP A 337 15.37 -0.51 19.92
CA ASP A 337 16.62 -1.29 19.88
C ASP A 337 16.88 -1.99 18.53
N ASN A 338 15.88 -1.99 17.64
CA ASN A 338 15.98 -2.54 16.30
C ASN A 338 16.07 -1.45 15.22
N GLU A 339 15.96 -0.17 15.58
CA GLU A 339 16.02 0.91 14.59
C GLU A 339 17.38 0.91 13.88
N GLY A 340 17.37 0.80 12.55
CA GLY A 340 18.61 0.70 11.76
C GLY A 340 19.36 -0.64 11.88
N ARG A 341 18.85 -1.62 12.65
CA ARG A 341 19.49 -2.93 12.79
C ARG A 341 19.62 -3.62 11.43
N VAL A 342 20.83 -4.07 11.13
CA VAL A 342 21.17 -4.90 9.99
C VAL A 342 21.09 -6.37 10.39
N MET A 343 20.57 -7.21 9.51
CA MET A 343 20.51 -8.66 9.67
C MET A 343 21.05 -9.31 8.40
N ILE A 344 22.00 -10.23 8.54
CA ILE A 344 22.66 -10.93 7.44
C ILE A 344 22.36 -12.42 7.58
N PHE A 345 21.76 -13.02 6.56
CA PHE A 345 21.41 -14.45 6.55
C PHE A 345 22.12 -15.17 5.41
N GLU A 346 22.26 -16.49 5.52
CA GLU A 346 22.48 -17.33 4.34
C GLU A 346 21.30 -17.21 3.38
N ARG A 347 21.56 -17.41 2.09
CA ARG A 347 20.52 -17.33 1.05
C ARG A 347 19.52 -18.48 1.15
N ASN A 348 18.27 -18.15 0.85
CA ASN A 348 17.17 -19.08 0.66
C ASN A 348 16.37 -18.61 -0.58
N PRO A 349 16.63 -19.19 -1.77
CA PRO A 349 15.97 -18.80 -3.01
C PRO A 349 14.45 -18.96 -3.02
N GLU A 350 13.91 -19.81 -2.14
CA GLU A 350 12.47 -20.10 -2.03
C GLU A 350 11.78 -19.24 -0.96
N ALA A 351 12.53 -18.46 -0.17
CA ALA A 351 11.97 -17.62 0.88
C ALA A 351 11.00 -16.59 0.32
N ALA A 352 9.77 -16.61 0.82
CA ALA A 352 8.71 -15.68 0.47
C ALA A 352 8.50 -14.62 1.56
N TRP A 353 9.00 -14.88 2.78
CA TRP A 353 8.93 -13.99 3.93
C TRP A 353 10.19 -14.08 4.80
N LEU A 354 10.30 -13.26 5.86
CA LEU A 354 11.55 -13.12 6.62
C LEU A 354 11.84 -14.39 7.43
N GLU A 355 10.79 -14.97 7.99
CA GLU A 355 10.81 -16.17 8.82
C GLU A 355 11.28 -17.42 8.06
N ASP A 356 11.35 -17.36 6.72
CA ASP A 356 11.92 -18.43 5.90
C ASP A 356 13.47 -18.43 5.92
N TYR A 357 14.11 -17.39 6.47
CA TYR A 357 15.56 -17.34 6.66
C TYR A 357 15.93 -17.79 8.08
N THR A 358 16.43 -19.02 8.21
CA THR A 358 16.73 -19.63 9.52
C THR A 358 18.19 -19.47 9.96
N GLU A 359 19.11 -19.26 9.01
CA GLU A 359 20.55 -19.19 9.27
C GLU A 359 21.03 -17.73 9.36
N LEU A 360 20.88 -17.12 10.54
CA LEU A 360 21.42 -15.77 10.81
C LEU A 360 22.95 -15.85 10.95
N VAL A 361 23.65 -15.15 10.07
CA VAL A 361 25.12 -15.10 10.02
C VAL A 361 25.66 -13.96 10.89
N ASP A 362 25.04 -12.78 10.82
CA ASP A 362 25.47 -11.59 11.58
C ASP A 362 24.31 -10.60 11.78
N THR A 363 24.38 -9.79 12.85
CA THR A 363 23.47 -8.66 13.08
C THR A 363 24.14 -7.55 13.87
N HIS A 364 23.84 -6.31 13.50
CA HIS A 364 24.48 -5.13 14.10
C HIS A 364 23.56 -3.90 14.06
N VAL A 365 23.66 -3.01 15.05
CA VAL A 365 22.96 -1.72 15.09
C VAL A 365 23.97 -0.60 14.92
N VAL A 366 24.00 0.01 13.73
CA VAL A 366 25.03 1.02 13.39
C VAL A 366 24.90 2.29 14.23
N ALA A 367 23.69 2.67 14.62
CA ALA A 367 23.44 3.95 15.29
C ALA A 367 24.01 4.01 16.72
N ASP A 368 24.02 2.89 17.45
CA ASP A 368 24.36 2.88 18.88
C ASP A 368 25.87 3.03 19.13
N GLU A 369 26.74 2.54 18.24
CA GLU A 369 28.20 2.66 18.39
C GLU A 369 28.75 3.98 17.85
N ALA A 370 28.17 4.52 16.77
CA ALA A 370 28.68 5.72 16.11
C ALA A 370 28.10 7.04 16.63
N CYS A 371 26.92 7.02 17.28
CA CYS A 371 26.26 8.27 17.72
C CYS A 371 26.71 8.78 19.08
N ALA A 372 27.44 7.99 19.89
CA ALA A 372 27.94 8.44 21.20
C ALA A 372 28.82 9.69 21.08
N ASP A 373 29.59 9.80 19.99
CA ASP A 373 30.47 10.95 19.70
C ASP A 373 29.80 12.04 18.83
N LEU A 374 28.58 11.80 18.33
CA LEU A 374 27.86 12.68 17.39
C LEU A 374 26.63 13.37 18.01
N ALA A 375 26.24 13.00 19.22
CA ALA A 375 25.18 13.69 19.97
C ALA A 375 25.73 15.00 20.56
N ALA A 376 25.76 16.06 19.73
CA ALA A 376 26.14 17.42 20.11
C ALA A 376 24.95 18.39 20.06
#